data_AF-A0A8C1PTI4-F1
#
_entry.id   AF-A0A8C1PTI4-F1
#
_cell.length_a   1.000
_cell.length_b   1.000
_cell.length_c   1.000
_cell.angle_alpha   90.00
_cell.angle_beta   90.00
_cell.angle_gamma   90.00
#
_symmetry.space_group_name_H-M   'P 1'
#
loop_
_entity.id
_entity.type
_entity.pdbx_description
1 polymer ?
#
loop_
_entity_poly.entity_id
_entity_poly.type
_entity_poly.pdbx_seq_one_letter_code
_entity_poly.pdbx_strand_id
1 'polypeptide(L)'
;MSGICVVIQSSVTAVHLRNMEHFTTAVTHLEDLNPGLSPLALVTNLRKIADQSDNLTHDLMGSSDNRGDVHYENNSFITEQMNINHNLSNFLDEVTHHFITNDHDERGVVLTPDGTTVALAPLLLGIEYGLRANEDSNQPHGFYLLPLAKYLGMSFLQFGNATPPERLGPDGCWDNVSAPMVFTLSGMPTLATDALVHGGMDGAILGKHLSVVNCSEVNLSTLLRSYYLDTMEELDHDLNTHLRGRYRRPNFKKITNLSLLKEKVANALHSHQQKGDLGVESLIEKGMKDFMLRYMECPAIIPRCMWGAAPPVVPLNPLSPPLPFLYIHHTASPSKPCRNLQMCSKNMKAMQHFHQKGRGWYDIGYSFVVGSDGYIYEGRGWMSTGAHTKGHNSVGYGVAFIGDYTAHLPAQYAMDLVHHHLVKCGVSKGFLQENLTILGHRQVVAGTECPGESLYSEITTWEHYKVLTTRTSTVTDMT
;
A
#
# COMPACT_ATOMS: atom_id res chain seq x y z
N MET A 1 9.36 29.22 47.81
CA MET A 1 9.94 27.93 48.24
C MET A 1 8.86 26.88 48.01
N SER A 2 8.93 25.86 47.17
CA SER A 2 9.84 25.31 46.16
C SER A 2 8.87 24.61 45.18
N GLY A 3 8.90 24.77 43.86
CA GLY A 3 10.05 24.53 43.00
C GLY A 3 10.32 23.03 42.90
N ILE A 4 9.45 22.26 42.22
CA ILE A 4 9.77 20.91 41.75
C ILE A 4 9.80 20.98 40.23
N CYS A 5 10.99 21.23 39.69
CA CYS A 5 11.32 20.91 38.31
C CYS A 5 11.38 19.38 38.20
N VAL A 6 10.48 18.79 37.41
CA VAL A 6 10.70 17.45 36.87
C VAL A 6 11.75 17.60 35.80
N VAL A 7 13.00 17.35 36.16
CA VAL A 7 14.10 17.13 35.23
C VAL A 7 13.85 15.78 34.57
N ILE A 8 13.35 15.79 33.33
CA ILE A 8 13.41 14.61 32.47
C ILE A 8 14.86 14.48 32.02
N GLN A 9 15.68 13.81 32.84
CA GLN A 9 16.90 13.18 32.37
C GLN A 9 16.49 11.87 31.70
N SER A 10 16.37 11.88 30.37
CA SER A 10 16.37 10.64 29.58
C SER A 10 17.73 10.47 28.92
N SER A 11 18.68 9.89 29.64
CA SER A 11 19.81 9.17 29.03
C SER A 11 19.33 7.77 28.61
N VAL A 12 18.38 7.73 27.69
CA VAL A 12 17.95 6.54 26.97
C VAL A 12 18.23 6.87 25.52
N THR A 13 18.99 6.04 24.82
CA THR A 13 19.12 6.08 23.35
C THR A 13 17.75 6.39 22.76
N ALA A 14 17.57 7.57 22.16
CA ALA A 14 16.27 8.01 21.68
C ALA A 14 15.75 6.96 20.70
N VAL A 15 14.70 6.24 21.09
CA VAL A 15 14.08 5.23 20.24
C VAL A 15 13.25 6.01 19.21
N HIS A 16 13.80 6.19 18.01
CA HIS A 16 13.10 6.88 16.92
C HIS A 16 12.10 5.93 16.27
N LEU A 17 10.83 6.06 16.64
CA LEU A 17 9.74 5.33 16.00
C LEU A 17 9.54 5.82 14.56
N ARG A 18 9.49 4.89 13.62
CA ARG A 18 9.36 5.15 12.18
C ARG A 18 7.92 5.00 11.71
N ASN A 19 7.06 5.90 12.19
CA ASN A 19 5.67 5.97 11.76
C ASN A 19 5.28 7.37 11.28
N MET A 20 4.20 7.43 10.50
CA MET A 20 3.73 8.66 9.87
C MET A 20 3.31 9.73 10.89
N GLU A 21 2.82 9.34 12.06
CA GLU A 21 2.46 10.27 13.13
C GLU A 21 3.68 11.03 13.64
N HIS A 22 4.77 10.32 13.96
CA HIS A 22 6.03 10.93 14.43
C HIS A 22 6.65 11.82 13.36
N PHE A 23 6.64 11.38 12.10
CA PHE A 23 7.10 12.22 10.98
C PHE A 23 6.27 13.50 10.88
N THR A 24 4.94 13.41 10.95
CA THR A 24 4.06 14.58 10.84
C THR A 24 4.23 15.54 12.03
N THR A 25 4.46 15.01 13.24
CA THR A 25 4.80 15.82 14.42
C THR A 25 6.14 16.53 14.24
N ALA A 26 7.15 15.88 13.66
CA ALA A 26 8.43 16.51 13.35
C ALA A 26 8.28 17.63 12.31
N VAL A 27 7.46 17.43 11.28
CA VAL A 27 7.12 18.48 10.30
C VAL A 27 6.40 19.65 10.97
N THR A 28 5.46 19.39 11.87
CA THR A 28 4.76 20.45 12.64
C THR A 28 5.75 21.29 13.45
N HIS A 29 6.69 20.63 14.13
CA HIS A 29 7.75 21.31 14.89
C HIS A 29 8.61 22.20 13.98
N LEU A 30 8.95 21.73 12.77
CA LEU A 30 9.69 22.54 11.80
C LEU A 30 8.92 23.78 11.35
N GLU A 31 7.63 23.65 11.08
CA GLU A 31 6.76 24.78 10.73
C GLU A 31 6.70 25.80 11.88
N ASP A 32 6.55 25.34 13.12
CA ASP A 32 6.53 26.20 14.31
C ASP A 32 7.86 26.95 14.53
N LEU A 33 8.99 26.32 14.21
CA LEU A 33 10.33 26.94 14.27
C LEU A 33 10.56 27.94 13.13
N ASN A 34 9.78 27.85 12.05
CA ASN A 34 9.99 28.59 10.81
C ASN A 34 8.66 29.20 10.27
N PRO A 35 7.96 30.05 11.04
CA PRO A 35 6.60 30.50 10.72
C PRO A 35 6.47 31.35 9.44
N GLY A 36 7.59 31.79 8.84
CA GLY A 36 7.62 32.53 7.57
C GLY A 36 8.07 31.71 6.37
N LEU A 37 8.45 30.44 6.56
CA LEU A 37 8.98 29.58 5.51
C LEU A 37 7.83 29.05 4.65
N SER A 38 7.92 29.24 3.33
CA SER A 38 6.88 28.74 2.43
C SER A 38 6.83 27.21 2.43
N PRO A 39 5.67 26.58 2.12
CA PRO A 39 5.58 25.13 2.02
C PRO A 39 6.57 24.53 1.01
N LEU A 40 6.81 25.22 -0.10
CA LEU A 40 7.81 24.81 -1.09
C LEU A 40 9.22 24.84 -0.50
N ALA A 41 9.59 25.93 0.16
CA ALA A 41 10.91 26.06 0.78
C ALA A 41 11.11 25.03 1.91
N LEU A 42 10.07 24.73 2.70
CA LEU A 42 10.10 23.68 3.72
C LEU A 42 10.36 22.30 3.10
N VAL A 43 9.59 21.90 2.09
CA VAL A 43 9.76 20.60 1.42
C VAL A 43 11.13 20.49 0.74
N THR A 44 11.59 21.56 0.07
CA THR A 44 12.93 21.60 -0.53
C THR A 44 14.03 21.45 0.53
N ASN A 45 13.91 22.09 1.70
CA ASN A 45 14.87 21.93 2.80
C ASN A 45 14.83 20.53 3.41
N LEU A 46 13.64 19.96 3.63
CA LEU A 46 13.48 18.57 4.08
C LEU A 46 14.16 17.58 3.13
N ARG A 47 14.01 17.78 1.82
CA ARG A 47 14.71 16.98 0.82
C ARG A 47 16.21 17.14 0.88
N LYS A 48 16.73 18.36 1.06
CA LYS A 48 18.18 18.60 1.17
C LYS A 48 18.81 17.92 2.39
N ILE A 49 18.04 17.72 3.47
CA ILE A 49 18.48 16.91 4.61
C ILE A 49 18.69 15.46 4.14
N ALA A 50 17.73 14.91 3.39
CA ALA A 50 17.81 13.55 2.84
C ALA A 50 18.88 13.36 1.76
N ASP A 51 19.28 14.43 1.06
CA ASP A 51 20.03 14.39 -0.20
C ASP A 51 21.55 14.54 -0.04
N GLN A 52 22.11 14.33 1.16
CA GLN A 52 23.55 14.45 1.37
C GLN A 52 24.38 13.29 0.78
N SER A 53 23.77 12.30 0.11
CA SER A 53 24.54 11.16 -0.43
C SER A 53 23.97 10.41 -1.65
N ASP A 54 22.86 10.83 -2.27
CA ASP A 54 22.19 9.98 -3.28
C ASP A 54 22.30 10.53 -4.72
N ASN A 55 23.20 9.95 -5.53
CA ASN A 55 23.41 10.31 -6.94
C ASN A 55 22.11 10.24 -7.78
N LEU A 56 21.13 9.42 -7.37
CA LEU A 56 19.85 9.27 -8.07
C LEU A 56 19.00 10.55 -7.99
N THR A 57 19.10 11.28 -6.88
CA THR A 57 18.40 12.54 -6.62
C THR A 57 19.03 13.72 -7.35
N HIS A 58 20.37 13.72 -7.47
CA HIS A 58 21.08 14.70 -8.29
C HIS A 58 20.72 14.56 -9.78
N ASP A 59 20.56 13.32 -10.27
CA ASP A 59 20.02 13.04 -11.62
C ASP A 59 18.49 13.22 -11.72
N LEU A 60 17.73 13.29 -10.61
CA LEU A 60 16.28 13.56 -10.62
C LEU A 60 15.99 15.02 -10.97
N MET A 61 16.95 15.91 -10.74
CA MET A 61 16.84 17.36 -10.92
C MET A 61 17.50 17.94 -12.18
N GLY A 62 18.14 17.14 -13.06
CA GLY A 62 18.85 17.70 -14.23
C GLY A 62 19.04 16.79 -15.44
N SER A 63 18.24 17.02 -16.49
CA SER A 63 18.64 16.93 -17.91
C SER A 63 17.53 17.49 -18.82
N SER A 64 17.15 18.75 -18.60
CA SER A 64 16.40 19.53 -19.59
C SER A 64 17.03 20.89 -19.81
N ASP A 65 18.35 20.94 -19.99
CA ASP A 65 19.01 22.12 -20.54
C ASP A 65 19.85 21.69 -21.76
N ASN A 66 19.16 21.61 -22.90
CA ASN A 66 19.81 21.73 -24.19
C ASN A 66 19.32 23.04 -24.83
N ARG A 67 19.74 24.16 -24.25
CA ARG A 67 19.82 25.45 -24.91
C ARG A 67 20.91 26.31 -24.29
N GLY A 68 22.11 26.19 -24.89
CA GLY A 68 23.15 27.21 -25.00
C GLY A 68 23.77 27.74 -23.70
N ASP A 69 25.10 27.61 -23.61
CA ASP A 69 26.00 28.42 -22.78
C ASP A 69 25.35 29.60 -22.06
N VAL A 70 24.93 29.37 -20.83
CA VAL A 70 24.87 30.40 -19.80
C VAL A 70 25.58 29.80 -18.60
N HIS A 71 26.70 30.42 -18.24
CA HIS A 71 27.37 30.20 -16.96
C HIS A 71 26.33 30.08 -15.85
N TYR A 72 26.38 28.98 -15.07
CA TYR A 72 25.73 28.89 -13.76
C TYR A 72 26.44 29.86 -12.79
N GLU A 73 26.29 31.17 -13.05
CA GLU A 73 26.48 32.19 -12.02
C GLU A 73 25.27 32.14 -11.11
N ASN A 74 25.50 31.79 -9.85
CA ASN A 74 24.78 32.24 -8.65
C ASN A 74 23.46 32.97 -8.92
N ASN A 75 22.40 32.23 -9.29
CA ASN A 75 21.07 32.83 -9.36
C ASN A 75 20.38 32.66 -8.01
N SER A 76 20.10 33.81 -7.40
CA SER A 76 19.67 34.02 -6.03
C SER A 76 18.24 33.53 -5.77
N PHE A 77 18.01 32.23 -5.65
CA PHE A 77 16.94 31.78 -4.77
C PHE A 77 17.51 31.83 -3.36
N ILE A 78 17.00 32.77 -2.57
CA ILE A 78 17.20 32.80 -1.13
C ILE A 78 16.89 31.40 -0.64
N THR A 79 17.92 30.64 -0.29
CA THR A 79 17.75 29.43 0.50
C THR A 79 17.38 29.96 1.87
N GLU A 80 16.09 30.16 2.10
CA GLU A 80 15.60 30.49 3.43
C GLU A 80 16.14 29.41 4.36
N GLN A 81 17.09 29.83 5.19
CA GLN A 81 17.90 28.95 5.99
C GLN A 81 16.98 28.43 7.10
N MET A 82 16.55 27.17 6.97
CA MET A 82 15.61 26.58 7.90
C MET A 82 16.27 26.40 9.27
N ASN A 83 15.66 26.98 10.31
CA ASN A 83 16.06 26.77 11.68
C ASN A 83 15.67 25.34 12.09
N ILE A 84 16.66 24.54 12.47
CA ILE A 84 16.49 23.15 12.87
C ILE A 84 17.50 22.81 13.96
N ASN A 85 17.04 22.13 15.00
CA ASN A 85 17.94 21.62 16.04
C ASN A 85 18.57 20.29 15.63
N HIS A 86 19.73 19.95 16.20
CA HIS A 86 20.49 18.76 15.83
C HIS A 86 19.70 17.44 16.00
N ASN A 87 18.89 17.30 17.06
CA ASN A 87 18.10 16.09 17.28
C ASN A 87 17.02 15.90 16.20
N LEU A 88 16.32 16.98 15.84
CA LEU A 88 15.31 16.99 14.80
C LEU A 88 15.94 16.75 13.41
N SER A 89 17.13 17.32 13.16
CA SER A 89 17.90 17.07 11.94
C SER A 89 18.27 15.60 11.79
N ASN A 90 18.79 14.98 12.85
CA ASN A 90 19.17 13.56 12.83
C ASN A 90 17.96 12.66 12.61
N PHE A 91 16.86 12.91 13.32
CA PHE A 91 15.63 12.16 13.11
C PHE A 91 15.12 12.28 11.67
N LEU A 92 15.10 13.48 11.11
CA LEU A 92 14.63 13.72 9.76
C LEU A 92 15.54 13.08 8.71
N ASP A 93 16.86 13.14 8.89
CA ASP A 93 17.82 12.42 8.05
C ASP A 93 17.52 10.90 8.07
N GLU A 94 17.39 10.30 9.25
CA GLU A 94 17.11 8.87 9.41
C GLU A 94 15.80 8.41 8.71
N VAL A 95 14.75 9.24 8.76
CA VAL A 95 13.44 8.86 8.20
C VAL A 95 13.22 9.29 6.76
N THR A 96 14.00 10.25 6.23
CA THR A 96 13.86 10.75 4.85
C THR A 96 14.93 10.22 3.90
N HIS A 97 16.12 9.90 4.39
CA HIS A 97 17.18 9.31 3.59
C HIS A 97 16.89 7.83 3.29
N HIS A 98 16.54 7.54 2.03
CA HIS A 98 16.20 6.19 1.59
C HIS A 98 17.44 5.42 1.19
N PHE A 99 17.63 4.26 1.80
CA PHE A 99 18.64 3.29 1.40
C PHE A 99 18.27 1.91 1.92
N ILE A 100 18.89 0.88 1.33
CA ILE A 100 18.68 -0.52 1.73
C ILE A 100 20.01 -1.06 2.19
N THR A 101 20.04 -1.63 3.39
CA THR A 101 21.25 -2.25 3.97
C THR A 101 21.48 -3.65 3.41
N ASN A 102 22.66 -4.22 3.68
CA ASN A 102 22.97 -5.61 3.32
C ASN A 102 22.03 -6.63 4.00
N ASP A 103 21.47 -6.28 5.17
CA ASP A 103 20.54 -7.12 5.92
C ASP A 103 19.08 -6.94 5.44
N HIS A 104 18.88 -6.28 4.30
CA HIS A 104 17.57 -6.01 3.70
C HIS A 104 16.69 -5.05 4.52
N ASP A 105 17.26 -4.36 5.53
CA ASP A 105 16.58 -3.25 6.18
C ASP A 105 16.44 -2.09 5.21
N GLU A 106 15.21 -1.65 4.98
CA GLU A 106 14.90 -0.47 4.20
C GLU A 106 14.71 0.74 5.13
N ARG A 107 15.53 1.76 4.91
CA ARG A 107 15.60 3.03 5.64
C ARG A 107 14.90 4.13 4.82
N GLY A 108 14.57 5.27 5.42
CA GLY A 108 13.81 6.31 4.70
C GLY A 108 12.31 5.99 4.49
N VAL A 109 11.79 4.97 5.18
CA VAL A 109 10.38 4.54 5.13
C VAL A 109 9.69 4.64 6.49
N VAL A 110 8.38 4.84 6.48
CA VAL A 110 7.53 4.91 7.68
C VAL A 110 6.28 4.06 7.55
N LEU A 111 5.76 3.57 8.68
CA LEU A 111 4.46 2.90 8.78
C LEU A 111 3.31 3.91 8.88
N THR A 112 2.31 3.78 8.03
CA THR A 112 1.05 4.55 8.10
C THR A 112 0.00 3.83 8.96
N PRO A 113 -1.01 4.55 9.51
CA PRO A 113 -2.06 3.93 10.35
C PRO A 113 -2.90 2.85 9.65
N ASP A 114 -2.96 2.88 8.31
CA ASP A 114 -3.67 1.90 7.49
C ASP A 114 -2.86 0.62 7.23
N GLY A 115 -1.63 0.53 7.74
CA GLY A 115 -0.75 -0.64 7.62
C GLY A 115 0.17 -0.62 6.41
N THR A 116 0.18 0.47 5.64
CA THR A 116 1.07 0.63 4.49
C THR A 116 2.46 1.11 4.95
N THR A 117 3.52 0.55 4.37
CA THR A 117 4.85 1.18 4.44
C THR A 117 5.04 2.16 3.29
N VAL A 118 5.50 3.37 3.60
CA VAL A 118 5.66 4.49 2.65
C VAL A 118 7.07 5.06 2.73
N ALA A 119 7.75 5.18 1.59
CA ALA A 119 9.02 5.90 1.50
C ALA A 119 8.78 7.42 1.44
N LEU A 120 9.48 8.17 2.29
CA LEU A 120 9.27 9.62 2.39
C LEU A 120 9.92 10.40 1.25
N ALA A 121 11.05 9.94 0.72
CA ALA A 121 11.75 10.61 -0.38
C ALA A 121 10.87 10.82 -1.64
N PRO A 122 10.26 9.79 -2.25
CA PRO A 122 9.38 9.98 -3.41
C PRO A 122 8.07 10.71 -3.07
N LEU A 123 7.58 10.61 -1.83
CA LEU A 123 6.42 11.36 -1.35
C LEU A 123 6.70 12.87 -1.37
N LEU A 124 7.79 13.30 -0.73
CA LEU A 124 8.19 14.70 -0.65
C LEU A 124 8.54 15.27 -2.04
N LEU A 125 9.18 14.48 -2.90
CA LEU A 125 9.42 14.85 -4.30
C LEU A 125 8.12 15.15 -5.05
N GLY A 126 7.12 14.29 -4.94
CA GLY A 126 5.83 14.51 -5.61
C GLY A 126 5.12 15.79 -5.14
N ILE A 127 5.18 16.06 -3.82
CA ILE A 127 4.66 17.28 -3.21
C ILE A 127 5.40 18.52 -3.75
N GLU A 128 6.73 18.49 -3.76
CA GLU A 128 7.56 19.60 -4.28
C GLU A 128 7.22 19.91 -5.73
N TYR A 129 7.09 18.89 -6.57
CA TYR A 129 6.73 19.04 -7.99
C TYR A 129 5.34 19.64 -8.17
N GLY A 130 4.39 19.29 -7.30
CA GLY A 130 3.05 19.90 -7.28
C GLY A 130 3.07 21.38 -6.92
N LEU A 131 3.83 21.75 -5.89
CA LEU A 131 3.97 23.13 -5.44
C LEU A 131 4.65 24.01 -6.49
N ARG A 132 5.72 23.52 -7.14
CA ARG A 132 6.40 24.23 -8.24
C ARG A 132 5.50 24.44 -9.46
N ALA A 133 4.60 23.50 -9.74
CA ALA A 133 3.65 23.63 -10.84
C ALA A 133 2.63 24.75 -10.64
N ASN A 134 2.39 25.18 -9.40
CA ASN A 134 1.56 26.34 -9.11
C ASN A 134 2.30 27.67 -9.32
N GLU A 135 3.64 27.69 -9.21
CA GLU A 135 4.48 28.88 -9.44
C GLU A 135 4.79 29.11 -10.93
N ASP A 136 4.91 28.04 -11.72
CA ASP A 136 5.23 28.10 -13.15
C ASP A 136 4.10 27.52 -14.03
N SER A 137 3.37 28.40 -14.71
CA SER A 137 2.25 28.04 -15.59
C SER A 137 2.65 27.24 -16.84
N ASN A 138 3.94 27.06 -17.13
CA ASN A 138 4.43 26.34 -18.32
C ASN A 138 4.78 24.86 -18.06
N GLN A 139 4.42 24.32 -16.90
CA GLN A 139 4.76 22.96 -16.52
C GLN A 139 4.01 21.90 -17.35
N PRO A 140 4.71 20.85 -17.86
CA PRO A 140 4.10 19.85 -18.71
C PRO A 140 3.06 19.01 -17.96
N HIS A 141 1.97 18.65 -18.64
CA HIS A 141 0.92 17.81 -18.08
C HIS A 141 1.49 16.50 -17.46
N GLY A 142 1.14 16.21 -16.21
CA GLY A 142 1.60 15.01 -15.49
C GLY A 142 2.98 15.14 -14.83
N PHE A 143 3.50 16.35 -14.63
CA PHE A 143 4.81 16.59 -13.99
C PHE A 143 4.94 15.94 -12.60
N TYR A 144 3.88 15.96 -11.79
CA TYR A 144 3.80 15.32 -10.47
C TYR A 144 4.02 13.79 -10.48
N LEU A 145 3.96 13.12 -11.65
CA LEU A 145 4.25 11.69 -11.80
C LEU A 145 5.73 11.39 -12.01
N LEU A 146 6.56 12.41 -12.32
CA LEU A 146 7.94 12.19 -12.73
C LEU A 146 8.79 11.46 -11.68
N PRO A 147 8.68 11.75 -10.36
CA PRO A 147 9.44 11.01 -9.34
C PRO A 147 9.18 9.51 -9.39
N LEU A 148 7.89 9.10 -9.35
CA LEU A 148 7.51 7.69 -9.45
C LEU A 148 7.95 7.07 -10.79
N ALA A 149 7.76 7.80 -11.89
CA ALA A 149 8.11 7.32 -13.21
C ALA A 149 9.61 6.98 -13.35
N LYS A 150 10.50 7.74 -12.71
CA LYS A 150 11.94 7.46 -12.73
C LYS A 150 12.29 6.18 -11.95
N TYR A 151 11.75 6.00 -10.74
CA TYR A 151 11.94 4.76 -9.97
C TYR A 151 11.46 3.53 -10.76
N LEU A 152 10.27 3.62 -11.36
CA LEU A 152 9.73 2.54 -12.21
C LEU A 152 10.62 2.27 -13.42
N GLY A 153 11.00 3.30 -14.17
CA GLY A 153 11.84 3.16 -15.36
C GLY A 153 13.17 2.50 -15.06
N MET A 154 13.87 2.98 -14.02
CA MET A 154 15.16 2.42 -13.61
C MET A 154 15.03 0.96 -13.17
N SER A 155 13.98 0.64 -12.40
CA SER A 155 13.70 -0.75 -11.99
C SER A 155 13.41 -1.66 -13.19
N PHE A 156 12.65 -1.18 -14.19
CA PHE A 156 12.35 -1.97 -15.39
C PHE A 156 13.58 -2.26 -16.24
N LEU A 157 14.53 -1.31 -16.31
CA LEU A 157 15.80 -1.50 -17.01
C LEU A 157 16.70 -2.50 -16.29
N GLN A 158 16.91 -2.32 -14.98
CA GLN A 158 17.80 -3.17 -14.20
C GLN A 158 17.34 -4.63 -14.19
N PHE A 159 16.04 -4.87 -14.08
CA PHE A 159 15.47 -6.22 -13.97
C PHE A 159 14.81 -6.71 -15.26
N GLY A 160 15.09 -6.09 -16.40
CA GLY A 160 14.45 -6.41 -17.67
C GLY A 160 14.67 -7.86 -18.13
N ASN A 161 15.85 -8.41 -17.81
CA ASN A 161 16.28 -9.77 -18.19
C ASN A 161 16.12 -10.81 -17.06
N ALA A 162 15.55 -10.45 -15.91
CA ALA A 162 15.35 -11.38 -14.79
C ALA A 162 14.24 -12.40 -15.10
N THR A 163 14.39 -13.62 -14.57
CA THR A 163 13.39 -14.70 -14.66
C THR A 163 13.13 -15.30 -13.27
N PRO A 164 11.91 -15.21 -12.70
CA PRO A 164 10.81 -14.36 -13.15
C PRO A 164 11.20 -12.86 -13.08
N PRO A 165 10.50 -11.97 -13.80
CA PRO A 165 10.87 -10.56 -13.80
C PRO A 165 10.59 -9.91 -12.44
N GLU A 166 11.63 -9.66 -11.66
CA GLU A 166 11.57 -8.90 -10.40
C GLU A 166 11.59 -7.38 -10.69
N ARG A 167 10.78 -6.94 -11.66
CA ARG A 167 10.73 -5.52 -12.10
C ARG A 167 10.18 -4.59 -11.03
N LEU A 168 9.41 -5.14 -10.11
CA LEU A 168 8.82 -4.45 -8.97
C LEU A 168 9.33 -5.15 -7.72
N GLY A 169 9.69 -4.37 -6.71
CA GLY A 169 10.30 -4.89 -5.51
C GLY A 169 9.34 -5.65 -4.61
N PRO A 170 9.88 -6.33 -3.60
CA PRO A 170 9.08 -6.96 -2.58
C PRO A 170 8.50 -5.90 -1.65
N ASP A 171 7.48 -6.32 -0.92
CA ASP A 171 7.09 -5.68 0.34
C ASP A 171 7.97 -6.22 1.48
N GLY A 172 7.72 -5.82 2.71
CA GLY A 172 8.48 -6.24 3.88
C GLY A 172 7.62 -6.39 5.13
N CYS A 173 8.32 -6.53 6.25
CA CYS A 173 7.70 -6.65 7.55
C CYS A 173 8.36 -5.67 8.52
N TRP A 174 7.53 -5.01 9.33
CA TRP A 174 8.02 -4.30 10.50
C TRP A 174 8.32 -5.28 11.63
N ASP A 175 9.39 -5.00 12.38
CA ASP A 175 9.74 -5.69 13.61
C ASP A 175 8.61 -5.61 14.65
N ASN A 176 7.97 -4.45 14.76
CA ASN A 176 6.81 -4.24 15.61
C ASN A 176 5.86 -3.18 15.04
N VAL A 177 4.66 -3.59 14.64
CA VAL A 177 3.67 -2.69 14.03
C VAL A 177 3.14 -1.62 15.01
N SER A 178 3.18 -1.87 16.33
CA SER A 178 2.79 -0.88 17.35
C SER A 178 3.92 0.08 17.72
N ALA A 179 5.17 -0.28 17.46
CA ALA A 179 6.35 0.52 17.74
C ALA A 179 7.42 0.28 16.66
N PRO A 180 7.18 0.70 15.41
CA PRO A 180 7.99 0.32 14.26
C PRO A 180 9.36 0.96 14.32
N MET A 181 10.42 0.14 14.24
CA MET A 181 11.81 0.61 14.23
C MET A 181 12.59 0.10 13.02
N VAL A 182 12.32 -1.13 12.60
CA VAL A 182 13.02 -1.78 11.50
C VAL A 182 12.02 -2.38 10.53
N PHE A 183 12.14 -2.01 9.26
CA PHE A 183 11.39 -2.60 8.17
C PHE A 183 12.35 -3.43 7.32
N THR A 184 12.10 -4.74 7.26
CA THR A 184 12.96 -5.68 6.54
C THR A 184 12.22 -6.24 5.34
N LEU A 185 12.84 -6.17 4.16
CA LEU A 185 12.24 -6.66 2.92
C LEU A 185 12.10 -8.19 2.94
N SER A 186 11.00 -8.67 2.35
CA SER A 186 10.69 -10.11 2.28
C SER A 186 11.41 -10.86 1.15
N GLY A 187 12.13 -10.14 0.29
CA GLY A 187 12.87 -10.69 -0.84
C GLY A 187 13.95 -9.74 -1.33
N MET A 188 14.50 -10.02 -2.50
CA MET A 188 15.58 -9.21 -3.09
C MET A 188 15.11 -7.78 -3.38
N PRO A 189 15.88 -6.75 -2.98
CA PRO A 189 15.52 -5.37 -3.24
C PRO A 189 15.57 -5.04 -4.73
N THR A 190 14.66 -4.17 -5.16
CA THR A 190 14.68 -3.56 -6.49
C THR A 190 14.67 -2.04 -6.34
N LEU A 191 14.82 -1.30 -7.44
CA LEU A 191 14.73 0.16 -7.43
C LEU A 191 13.28 0.68 -7.29
N ALA A 192 12.30 -0.21 -7.18
CA ALA A 192 10.90 0.11 -6.99
C ALA A 192 10.28 -0.84 -5.94
N THR A 193 10.85 -0.87 -4.74
CA THR A 193 10.22 -1.50 -3.56
C THR A 193 8.78 -1.01 -3.37
N ASP A 194 7.95 -1.80 -2.69
CA ASP A 194 6.55 -1.40 -2.45
C ASP A 194 6.49 -0.07 -1.70
N ALA A 195 7.40 0.18 -0.75
CA ALA A 195 7.49 1.44 -0.03
C ALA A 195 7.79 2.64 -0.95
N LEU A 196 8.75 2.51 -1.87
CA LEU A 196 9.06 3.54 -2.87
C LEU A 196 7.87 3.82 -3.79
N VAL A 197 7.20 2.76 -4.25
CA VAL A 197 6.02 2.90 -5.11
C VAL A 197 4.87 3.57 -4.35
N HIS A 198 4.61 3.16 -3.11
CA HIS A 198 3.57 3.78 -2.28
C HIS A 198 3.84 5.26 -2.05
N GLY A 199 5.06 5.63 -1.66
CA GLY A 199 5.45 7.02 -1.49
C GLY A 199 5.37 7.82 -2.79
N GLY A 200 5.77 7.24 -3.92
CA GLY A 200 5.62 7.89 -5.23
C GLY A 200 4.16 8.08 -5.66
N MET A 201 3.28 7.13 -5.37
CA MET A 201 1.84 7.27 -5.61
C MET A 201 1.23 8.36 -4.73
N ASP A 202 1.53 8.36 -3.43
CA ASP A 202 1.01 9.36 -2.48
C ASP A 202 1.54 10.76 -2.82
N GLY A 203 2.84 10.87 -3.15
CA GLY A 203 3.46 12.10 -3.64
C GLY A 203 2.81 12.62 -4.92
N ALA A 204 2.49 11.74 -5.88
CA ALA A 204 1.78 12.15 -7.10
C ALA A 204 0.33 12.60 -6.83
N ILE A 205 -0.38 11.94 -5.90
CA ILE A 205 -1.73 12.32 -5.49
C ILE A 205 -1.74 13.72 -4.86
N LEU A 206 -0.89 13.92 -3.86
CA LEU A 206 -0.77 15.20 -3.17
C LEU A 206 -0.22 16.28 -4.11
N GLY A 207 0.79 15.95 -4.92
CA GLY A 207 1.35 16.85 -5.93
C GLY A 207 0.31 17.33 -6.95
N LYS A 208 -0.53 16.43 -7.47
CA LYS A 208 -1.63 16.81 -8.37
C LYS A 208 -2.65 17.72 -7.68
N HIS A 209 -2.96 17.46 -6.42
CA HIS A 209 -3.87 18.29 -5.64
C HIS A 209 -3.30 19.70 -5.45
N LEU A 210 -2.03 19.80 -5.07
CA LEU A 210 -1.34 21.09 -4.87
C LEU A 210 -1.10 21.86 -6.17
N SER A 211 -1.03 21.18 -7.32
CA SER A 211 -0.84 21.85 -8.62
C SER A 211 -2.09 22.58 -9.14
N VAL A 212 -3.24 22.42 -8.48
CA VAL A 212 -4.53 23.00 -8.93
C VAL A 212 -5.19 23.86 -7.85
N VAL A 213 -4.77 23.74 -6.60
CA VAL A 213 -5.27 24.54 -5.48
C VAL A 213 -4.28 25.68 -5.25
N ASN A 214 -4.78 26.90 -5.02
CA ASN A 214 -3.93 28.02 -4.65
C ASN A 214 -3.42 27.81 -3.21
N CYS A 215 -2.17 27.35 -3.06
CA CYS A 215 -1.65 26.81 -1.81
C CYS A 215 -0.69 27.75 -1.06
N SER A 216 -0.85 29.08 -1.17
CA SER A 216 -0.03 30.04 -0.43
C SER A 216 -0.09 29.87 1.10
N GLU A 217 -1.12 29.19 1.61
CA GLU A 217 -1.43 29.05 3.05
C GLU A 217 -1.54 27.60 3.55
N VAL A 218 -1.21 26.59 2.73
CA VAL A 218 -1.36 25.18 3.16
C VAL A 218 -0.11 24.70 3.90
N ASN A 219 -0.23 24.50 5.22
CA ASN A 219 0.81 23.83 6.00
C ASN A 219 0.97 22.36 5.57
N LEU A 220 2.21 21.93 5.40
CA LEU A 220 2.56 20.56 5.02
C LEU A 220 2.11 19.58 6.11
N SER A 221 2.26 19.93 7.39
CA SER A 221 1.79 19.07 8.48
C SER A 221 0.28 18.83 8.39
N THR A 222 -0.52 19.88 8.20
CA THR A 222 -1.99 19.77 8.04
C THR A 222 -2.37 18.90 6.85
N LEU A 223 -1.68 19.04 5.71
CA LEU A 223 -1.88 18.20 4.53
C LEU A 223 -1.61 16.72 4.83
N LEU A 224 -0.47 16.42 5.48
CA LEU A 224 -0.08 15.05 5.83
C LEU A 224 -1.02 14.43 6.89
N ARG A 225 -1.43 15.19 7.91
CA ARG A 225 -2.41 14.76 8.92
C ARG A 225 -3.73 14.39 8.27
N SER A 226 -4.25 15.27 7.42
CA SER A 226 -5.48 15.03 6.67
C SER A 226 -5.33 13.79 5.78
N TYR A 227 -4.22 13.64 5.08
CA TYR A 227 -4.06 12.50 4.18
C TYR A 227 -3.96 11.16 4.92
N TYR A 228 -3.19 11.08 6.01
CA TYR A 228 -2.83 9.80 6.64
C TYR A 228 -3.51 9.51 7.98
N LEU A 229 -3.87 10.52 8.78
CA LEU A 229 -4.21 10.35 10.20
C LEU A 229 -5.70 10.52 10.53
N ASP A 230 -6.48 11.23 9.70
CA ASP A 230 -7.91 11.44 9.97
C ASP A 230 -8.70 10.11 9.97
N THR A 231 -9.50 9.91 11.03
CA THR A 231 -10.24 8.65 11.26
C THR A 231 -11.69 8.71 10.78
N MET A 232 -12.32 7.54 10.57
CA MET A 232 -13.72 7.47 10.09
C MET A 232 -14.77 8.00 11.08
N GLU A 233 -14.44 8.14 12.37
CA GLU A 233 -15.41 8.55 13.39
C GLU A 233 -15.77 10.05 13.31
N GLU A 234 -14.98 10.85 12.60
CA GLU A 234 -15.21 12.29 12.42
C GLU A 234 -16.12 12.63 11.22
N LEU A 235 -16.66 11.63 10.51
CA LEU A 235 -17.13 11.82 9.13
C LEU A 235 -18.58 11.39 8.88
N ASP A 236 -19.53 12.07 9.52
CA ASP A 236 -20.89 12.12 8.97
C ASP A 236 -21.07 13.32 7.99
N HIS A 237 -20.16 14.31 7.94
CA HIS A 237 -20.48 15.61 7.31
C HIS A 237 -19.44 16.32 6.41
N ASP A 238 -18.32 15.72 5.95
CA ASP A 238 -17.31 16.51 5.20
C ASP A 238 -16.88 16.01 3.79
N LEU A 239 -16.63 16.99 2.93
CA LEU A 239 -16.71 16.97 1.46
C LEU A 239 -15.51 16.35 0.72
N ASN A 240 -14.48 15.83 1.41
CA ASN A 240 -13.22 15.40 0.78
C ASN A 240 -12.77 13.98 1.13
N THR A 241 -13.71 13.04 1.16
CA THR A 241 -13.41 11.58 1.28
C THR A 241 -12.46 11.06 0.19
N HIS A 242 -12.20 11.84 -0.86
CA HIS A 242 -11.37 11.50 -2.01
C HIS A 242 -9.86 11.75 -1.85
N LEU A 243 -9.37 12.37 -0.77
CA LEU A 243 -7.94 12.63 -0.58
C LEU A 243 -7.41 12.01 0.70
N ARG A 244 -7.55 10.68 0.84
CA ARG A 244 -7.04 9.89 1.97
C ARG A 244 -6.10 8.78 1.51
N GLY A 245 -5.06 8.51 2.27
CA GLY A 245 -4.03 7.49 1.99
C GLY A 245 -4.57 6.07 1.89
N ARG A 246 -5.59 5.73 2.71
CA ARG A 246 -6.27 4.42 2.62
C ARG A 246 -6.96 4.17 1.28
N TYR A 247 -7.26 5.24 0.54
CA TYR A 247 -7.82 5.20 -0.81
C TYR A 247 -6.77 5.52 -1.89
N ARG A 248 -5.46 5.42 -1.57
CA ARG A 248 -4.36 5.72 -2.51
C ARG A 248 -4.55 5.06 -3.87
N ARG A 249 -4.86 3.76 -3.92
CA ARG A 249 -4.98 3.02 -5.19
C ARG A 249 -6.09 3.58 -6.09
N PRO A 250 -7.36 3.72 -5.63
CA PRO A 250 -8.40 4.36 -6.43
C PRO A 250 -8.15 5.86 -6.68
N ASN A 251 -7.51 6.59 -5.75
CA ASN A 251 -7.17 8.00 -5.95
C ASN A 251 -6.11 8.18 -7.03
N PHE A 252 -5.08 7.35 -7.04
CA PHE A 252 -4.05 7.32 -8.08
C PHE A 252 -4.68 7.00 -9.45
N LYS A 253 -5.58 6.01 -9.51
CA LYS A 253 -6.37 5.70 -10.71
C LYS A 253 -7.15 6.88 -11.29
N LYS A 254 -7.61 7.81 -10.46
CA LYS A 254 -8.36 8.99 -10.93
C LYS A 254 -7.46 10.03 -11.61
N ILE A 255 -6.20 10.13 -11.21
CA ILE A 255 -5.29 11.17 -11.70
C ILE A 255 -4.35 10.68 -12.80
N THR A 256 -4.23 9.37 -13.02
CA THR A 256 -3.36 8.81 -14.04
C THR A 256 -3.96 7.60 -14.74
N ASN A 257 -3.41 7.30 -15.92
CA ASN A 257 -3.72 6.10 -16.69
C ASN A 257 -2.42 5.50 -17.27
N LEU A 258 -2.54 4.31 -17.85
CA LEU A 258 -1.40 3.58 -18.40
C LEU A 258 -0.63 4.40 -19.45
N SER A 259 -1.33 5.12 -20.33
CA SER A 259 -0.67 5.91 -21.39
C SER A 259 0.15 7.06 -20.81
N LEU A 260 -0.42 7.82 -19.90
CA LEU A 260 0.24 8.98 -19.29
C LEU A 260 1.46 8.54 -18.47
N LEU A 261 1.30 7.53 -17.61
CA LEU A 261 2.42 7.07 -16.78
C LEU A 261 3.51 6.42 -17.63
N LYS A 262 3.15 5.65 -18.67
CA LYS A 262 4.12 5.12 -19.64
C LYS A 262 4.92 6.22 -20.32
N GLU A 263 4.26 7.28 -20.77
CA GLU A 263 4.94 8.45 -21.36
C GLU A 263 5.95 9.05 -20.38
N LYS A 264 5.58 9.22 -19.10
CA LYS A 264 6.49 9.76 -18.09
C LYS A 264 7.66 8.82 -17.80
N VAL A 265 7.45 7.51 -17.77
CA VAL A 265 8.52 6.52 -17.61
C VAL A 265 9.48 6.56 -18.79
N ALA A 266 8.97 6.58 -20.02
CA ALA A 266 9.79 6.67 -21.23
C ALA A 266 10.61 7.98 -21.26
N ASN A 267 10.00 9.11 -20.91
CA ASN A 267 10.67 10.40 -20.83
C ASN A 267 11.76 10.42 -19.73
N ALA A 268 11.49 9.85 -18.56
CA ALA A 268 12.47 9.75 -17.49
C ALA A 268 13.70 8.90 -17.88
N LEU A 269 13.51 7.91 -18.75
CA LEU A 269 14.59 7.06 -19.26
C LEU A 269 15.35 7.68 -20.45
N HIS A 270 14.74 8.61 -21.20
CA HIS A 270 15.41 9.30 -22.31
C HIS A 270 16.62 10.13 -21.87
N SER A 271 16.65 10.58 -20.62
CA SER A 271 17.82 11.26 -20.04
C SER A 271 19.01 10.31 -19.81
N HIS A 272 18.80 8.99 -19.81
CA HIS A 272 19.83 7.99 -19.52
C HIS A 272 20.31 7.17 -20.75
N GLN A 273 19.55 7.08 -21.85
CA GLN A 273 19.96 6.31 -23.06
C GLN A 273 19.38 6.86 -24.39
N GLN A 274 20.04 6.54 -25.52
CA GLN A 274 19.64 6.98 -26.87
C GLN A 274 18.23 6.50 -27.25
N LYS A 275 17.43 7.44 -27.77
CA LYS A 275 16.06 7.28 -28.24
C LYS A 275 15.97 6.17 -29.31
N GLY A 276 15.11 5.16 -29.12
CA GLY A 276 14.71 4.22 -30.17
C GLY A 276 15.16 2.75 -30.01
N ASP A 277 15.67 2.33 -28.86
CA ASP A 277 15.92 0.90 -28.60
C ASP A 277 14.58 0.14 -28.38
N LEU A 278 14.19 -0.66 -29.39
CA LEU A 278 13.01 -1.53 -29.38
C LEU A 278 12.96 -2.46 -28.15
N GLY A 279 14.11 -2.81 -27.56
CA GLY A 279 14.18 -3.61 -26.34
C GLY A 279 13.62 -2.89 -25.12
N VAL A 280 13.96 -1.60 -24.97
CA VAL A 280 13.55 -0.77 -23.82
C VAL A 280 12.04 -0.51 -23.82
N GLU A 281 11.45 -0.24 -24.99
CA GLU A 281 10.00 -0.01 -25.10
C GLU A 281 9.20 -1.25 -24.67
N SER A 282 9.65 -2.45 -25.04
CA SER A 282 9.03 -3.71 -24.60
C SER A 282 9.11 -3.91 -23.09
N LEU A 283 10.25 -3.54 -22.47
CA LEU A 283 10.44 -3.62 -21.02
C LEU A 283 9.52 -2.66 -20.28
N ILE A 284 9.40 -1.42 -20.76
CA ILE A 284 8.48 -0.43 -20.21
C ILE A 284 7.05 -0.95 -20.29
N GLU A 285 6.62 -1.45 -21.46
CA GLU A 285 5.26 -1.95 -21.65
C GLU A 285 4.92 -3.11 -20.69
N LYS A 286 5.86 -4.05 -20.50
CA LYS A 286 5.70 -5.16 -19.56
C LYS A 286 5.68 -4.67 -18.10
N GLY A 287 6.66 -3.87 -17.70
CA GLY A 287 6.75 -3.33 -16.34
C GLY A 287 5.55 -2.47 -15.97
N MET A 288 5.03 -1.69 -16.91
CA MET A 288 3.83 -0.90 -16.70
C MET A 288 2.58 -1.77 -16.54
N LYS A 289 2.44 -2.87 -17.28
CA LYS A 289 1.36 -3.84 -17.06
C LYS A 289 1.46 -4.47 -15.67
N ASP A 290 2.66 -4.87 -15.26
CA ASP A 290 2.92 -5.43 -13.93
C ASP A 290 2.54 -4.41 -12.83
N PHE A 291 2.92 -3.14 -13.01
CA PHE A 291 2.60 -2.05 -12.09
C PHE A 291 1.09 -1.82 -11.97
N MET A 292 0.38 -1.67 -13.11
CA MET A 292 -1.06 -1.44 -13.13
C MET A 292 -1.78 -2.61 -12.46
N LEU A 293 -1.41 -3.85 -12.79
CA LEU A 293 -2.01 -5.02 -12.19
C LEU A 293 -1.79 -5.02 -10.67
N ARG A 294 -0.55 -4.79 -10.20
CA ARG A 294 -0.21 -4.86 -8.77
C ARG A 294 -0.78 -3.72 -7.95
N TYR A 295 -0.71 -2.47 -8.41
CA TYR A 295 -0.98 -1.28 -7.59
C TYR A 295 -2.29 -0.58 -7.89
N MET A 296 -2.91 -0.89 -9.03
CA MET A 296 -4.15 -0.24 -9.46
C MET A 296 -5.29 -1.27 -9.47
N GLU A 297 -5.07 -2.48 -10.00
CA GLU A 297 -6.13 -3.50 -10.13
C GLU A 297 -6.25 -4.41 -8.91
N CYS A 298 -5.15 -4.99 -8.44
CA CYS A 298 -5.16 -5.88 -7.29
C CYS A 298 -5.46 -5.12 -5.99
N PRO A 299 -6.16 -5.75 -5.03
CA PRO A 299 -6.35 -5.17 -3.70
C PRO A 299 -5.04 -5.24 -2.90
N ALA A 300 -4.85 -4.33 -1.94
CA ALA A 300 -3.77 -4.45 -0.97
C ALA A 300 -4.07 -5.62 -0.02
N ILE A 301 -3.10 -6.50 0.18
CA ILE A 301 -3.19 -7.63 1.11
C ILE A 301 -2.20 -7.37 2.25
N ILE A 302 -2.70 -7.22 3.48
CA ILE A 302 -1.90 -7.10 4.69
C ILE A 302 -1.29 -8.49 4.98
N PRO A 303 0.04 -8.63 4.88
CA PRO A 303 0.70 -9.92 5.06
C PRO A 303 0.66 -10.36 6.52
N ARG A 304 0.89 -11.65 6.75
CA ARG A 304 0.86 -12.28 8.08
C ARG A 304 1.64 -11.54 9.16
N CYS A 305 2.86 -11.09 8.85
CA CYS A 305 3.71 -10.38 9.80
C CYS A 305 3.09 -9.05 10.26
N MET A 306 2.38 -8.35 9.36
CA MET A 306 1.83 -7.02 9.60
C MET A 306 0.58 -7.01 10.49
N TRP A 307 -0.12 -8.14 10.62
CA TRP A 307 -1.20 -8.29 11.61
C TRP A 307 -0.75 -9.07 12.86
N GLY A 308 0.53 -9.45 12.94
CA GLY A 308 1.12 -10.16 14.07
C GLY A 308 0.67 -11.62 14.17
N ALA A 309 0.59 -12.31 13.04
CA ALA A 309 0.25 -13.72 12.99
C ALA A 309 1.24 -14.58 13.77
N ALA A 310 0.73 -15.54 14.54
CA ALA A 310 1.54 -16.66 14.98
C ALA A 310 1.94 -17.52 13.76
N PRO A 311 3.08 -18.24 13.81
CA PRO A 311 3.36 -19.25 12.81
C PRO A 311 2.29 -20.36 12.83
N PRO A 312 2.07 -21.06 11.70
CA PRO A 312 1.33 -22.32 11.72
C PRO A 312 1.93 -23.31 12.73
N VAL A 313 1.08 -24.08 13.42
CA VAL A 313 1.51 -25.09 14.41
C VAL A 313 2.39 -26.16 13.76
N VAL A 314 2.09 -26.49 12.51
CA VAL A 314 2.89 -27.36 11.63
C VAL A 314 2.86 -26.78 10.21
N PRO A 315 3.80 -27.16 9.32
CA PRO A 315 3.75 -26.79 7.92
C PRO A 315 2.40 -27.13 7.28
N LEU A 316 1.85 -26.19 6.52
CA LEU A 316 0.57 -26.35 5.85
C LEU A 316 0.74 -27.13 4.54
N ASN A 317 -0.28 -27.91 4.17
CA ASN A 317 -0.26 -28.65 2.91
C ASN A 317 -0.34 -27.67 1.72
N PRO A 318 0.53 -27.80 0.72
CA PRO A 318 0.51 -26.92 -0.44
C PRO A 318 -0.74 -27.13 -1.30
N LEU A 319 -1.17 -26.07 -1.99
CA LEU A 319 -2.20 -26.11 -3.03
C LEU A 319 -1.55 -26.24 -4.41
N SER A 320 -2.33 -26.73 -5.37
CA SER A 320 -1.96 -26.78 -6.79
C SER A 320 -2.86 -25.83 -7.60
N PRO A 321 -2.63 -24.51 -7.55
CA PRO A 321 -3.38 -23.55 -8.38
C PRO A 321 -3.14 -23.76 -9.89
N PRO A 322 -4.05 -23.28 -10.78
CA PRO A 322 -5.23 -22.47 -10.48
C PRO A 322 -6.40 -23.28 -9.91
N LEU A 323 -7.03 -22.77 -8.84
CA LEU A 323 -8.18 -23.42 -8.21
C LEU A 323 -9.52 -22.93 -8.79
N PRO A 324 -10.53 -23.82 -8.89
CA PRO A 324 -11.82 -23.49 -9.51
C PRO A 324 -12.83 -22.82 -8.57
N PHE A 325 -12.61 -22.77 -7.25
CA PHE A 325 -13.63 -22.30 -6.30
C PHE A 325 -13.16 -21.17 -5.38
N LEU A 326 -14.09 -20.25 -5.10
CA LEU A 326 -13.99 -19.24 -4.05
C LEU A 326 -15.19 -19.39 -3.11
N TYR A 327 -14.94 -19.66 -1.84
CA TYR A 327 -15.96 -19.83 -0.82
C TYR A 327 -16.08 -18.58 0.04
N ILE A 328 -17.27 -17.97 0.06
CA ILE A 328 -17.55 -16.77 0.86
C ILE A 328 -18.06 -17.16 2.25
N HIS A 329 -17.46 -16.53 3.25
CA HIS A 329 -17.76 -16.69 4.66
C HIS A 329 -18.03 -15.34 5.32
N HIS A 330 -18.71 -15.38 6.46
CA HIS A 330 -18.56 -14.36 7.49
C HIS A 330 -17.83 -14.97 8.70
N THR A 331 -17.37 -14.15 9.64
CA THR A 331 -16.72 -14.68 10.85
C THR A 331 -17.73 -15.10 11.90
N ALA A 332 -18.90 -14.43 11.98
CA ALA A 332 -19.92 -14.50 13.04
C ALA A 332 -19.41 -14.14 14.44
N SER A 333 -18.24 -14.65 14.84
CA SER A 333 -17.46 -14.25 16.00
C SER A 333 -16.00 -14.07 15.57
N PRO A 334 -15.44 -12.84 15.59
CA PRO A 334 -16.07 -11.60 16.06
C PRO A 334 -17.25 -11.17 15.18
N SER A 335 -18.32 -10.65 15.81
CA SER A 335 -19.57 -10.26 15.15
C SER A 335 -19.60 -8.82 14.66
N LYS A 336 -18.75 -7.96 15.22
CA LYS A 336 -18.66 -6.55 14.83
C LYS A 336 -17.60 -6.35 13.74
N PRO A 337 -17.87 -5.51 12.72
CA PRO A 337 -16.86 -5.11 11.77
C PRO A 337 -15.71 -4.36 12.45
N CYS A 338 -14.49 -4.58 11.99
CA CYS A 338 -13.31 -3.82 12.38
C CYS A 338 -13.03 -2.73 11.35
N ARG A 339 -12.61 -1.53 11.78
CA ARG A 339 -12.54 -0.33 10.92
C ARG A 339 -11.14 0.31 10.79
N ASN A 340 -10.16 -0.26 11.47
CA ASN A 340 -8.75 0.12 11.38
C ASN A 340 -7.85 -1.11 11.56
N LEU A 341 -6.57 -0.94 11.19
CA LEU A 341 -5.55 -1.99 11.24
C LEU A 341 -5.45 -2.65 12.61
N GLN A 342 -5.48 -1.86 13.69
CA GLN A 342 -5.32 -2.37 15.05
C GLN A 342 -6.48 -3.29 15.45
N MET A 343 -7.72 -2.87 15.21
CA MET A 343 -8.93 -3.66 15.50
C MET A 343 -8.98 -4.92 14.63
N CYS A 344 -8.69 -4.79 13.33
CA CYS A 344 -8.71 -5.93 12.42
C CYS A 344 -7.60 -6.93 12.74
N SER A 345 -6.40 -6.47 13.04
CA SER A 345 -5.29 -7.33 13.49
C SER A 345 -5.61 -8.03 14.82
N LYS A 346 -6.27 -7.36 15.76
CA LYS A 346 -6.76 -7.98 17.01
C LYS A 346 -7.76 -9.11 16.70
N ASN A 347 -8.71 -8.86 15.81
CA ASN A 347 -9.70 -9.86 15.39
C ASN A 347 -9.04 -11.05 14.67
N MET A 348 -8.08 -10.79 13.76
CA MET A 348 -7.30 -11.82 13.08
C MET A 348 -6.56 -12.73 14.07
N LYS A 349 -5.83 -12.13 15.02
CA LYS A 349 -5.11 -12.86 16.07
C LYS A 349 -6.06 -13.67 16.96
N ALA A 350 -7.22 -13.11 17.33
CA ALA A 350 -8.22 -13.81 18.14
C ALA A 350 -8.78 -15.04 17.39
N MET A 351 -9.10 -14.89 16.10
CA MET A 351 -9.56 -16.00 15.26
C MET A 351 -8.48 -17.07 15.08
N GLN A 352 -7.23 -16.66 14.80
CA GLN A 352 -6.12 -17.59 14.67
C GLN A 352 -5.90 -18.35 15.99
N HIS A 353 -5.89 -17.66 17.12
CA HIS A 353 -5.74 -18.27 18.44
C HIS A 353 -6.86 -19.27 18.72
N PHE A 354 -8.12 -18.90 18.47
CA PHE A 354 -9.26 -19.82 18.63
C PHE A 354 -9.16 -21.03 17.71
N HIS A 355 -8.76 -20.85 16.45
CA HIS A 355 -8.58 -21.96 15.52
C HIS A 355 -7.45 -22.90 15.96
N GLN A 356 -6.30 -22.37 16.40
CA GLN A 356 -5.18 -23.19 16.81
C GLN A 356 -5.38 -23.84 18.19
N LYS A 357 -5.78 -23.05 19.19
CA LYS A 357 -5.86 -23.50 20.59
C LYS A 357 -7.24 -24.02 20.97
N GLY A 358 -8.31 -23.46 20.40
CA GLY A 358 -9.67 -23.89 20.66
C GLY A 358 -10.13 -25.06 19.79
N ARG A 359 -9.77 -25.06 18.50
CA ARG A 359 -10.18 -26.12 17.55
C ARG A 359 -9.08 -27.13 17.18
N GLY A 360 -7.83 -26.89 17.60
CA GLY A 360 -6.69 -27.76 17.26
C GLY A 360 -6.26 -27.69 15.79
N TRP A 361 -6.62 -26.64 15.06
CA TRP A 361 -6.22 -26.46 13.67
C TRP A 361 -4.77 -25.96 13.58
N TYR A 362 -4.14 -26.15 12.43
CA TYR A 362 -2.74 -25.74 12.27
C TYR A 362 -2.56 -24.23 12.18
N ASP A 363 -3.59 -23.52 11.71
CA ASP A 363 -3.58 -22.07 11.55
C ASP A 363 -5.02 -21.56 11.43
N ILE A 364 -5.19 -20.24 11.30
CA ILE A 364 -6.47 -19.62 10.92
C ILE A 364 -7.11 -20.37 9.73
N GLY A 365 -8.41 -20.64 9.78
CA GLY A 365 -9.05 -21.53 8.80
C GLY A 365 -9.16 -20.96 7.39
N TYR A 366 -9.25 -19.64 7.26
CA TYR A 366 -9.50 -18.96 5.99
C TYR A 366 -8.22 -18.73 5.18
N SER A 367 -8.34 -18.67 3.86
CA SER A 367 -7.25 -18.25 2.97
C SER A 367 -7.02 -16.75 3.11
N PHE A 368 -8.10 -15.96 3.08
CA PHE A 368 -8.10 -14.52 3.25
C PHE A 368 -9.25 -14.07 4.15
N VAL A 369 -9.08 -12.91 4.79
CA VAL A 369 -10.08 -12.31 5.65
C VAL A 369 -10.20 -10.82 5.33
N VAL A 370 -11.42 -10.27 5.27
CA VAL A 370 -11.67 -8.90 4.84
C VAL A 370 -12.16 -8.07 6.02
N GLY A 371 -11.47 -6.96 6.26
CA GLY A 371 -11.87 -5.96 7.26
C GLY A 371 -12.80 -4.90 6.67
N SER A 372 -13.56 -4.22 7.53
CA SER A 372 -14.25 -2.97 7.16
C SER A 372 -13.34 -1.74 7.34
N ASP A 373 -12.05 -1.95 7.16
CA ASP A 373 -11.01 -0.93 7.09
C ASP A 373 -10.48 -0.76 5.66
N GLY A 374 -11.01 -1.51 4.69
CA GLY A 374 -10.60 -1.40 3.29
C GLY A 374 -9.45 -2.33 2.89
N TYR A 375 -9.09 -3.30 3.74
CA TYR A 375 -7.98 -4.21 3.48
C TYR A 375 -8.40 -5.68 3.52
N ILE A 376 -7.64 -6.47 2.76
CA ILE A 376 -7.68 -7.93 2.85
C ILE A 376 -6.48 -8.36 3.69
N TYR A 377 -6.69 -9.27 4.62
CA TYR A 377 -5.69 -9.84 5.49
C TYR A 377 -5.35 -11.24 5.02
N GLU A 378 -4.06 -11.53 4.90
CA GLU A 378 -3.57 -12.86 4.57
C GLU A 378 -3.84 -13.83 5.73
N GLY A 379 -4.65 -14.86 5.49
CA GLY A 379 -4.78 -16.01 6.36
C GLY A 379 -3.74 -17.06 5.99
N ARG A 380 -4.20 -18.19 5.45
CA ARG A 380 -3.30 -19.21 4.85
C ARG A 380 -2.78 -18.84 3.46
N GLY A 381 -3.32 -17.77 2.86
CA GLY A 381 -2.85 -17.23 1.58
C GLY A 381 -3.17 -18.12 0.38
N TRP A 382 -2.48 -17.84 -0.73
CA TRP A 382 -2.73 -18.47 -2.03
C TRP A 382 -2.13 -19.87 -2.19
N MET A 383 -1.11 -20.21 -1.41
CA MET A 383 -0.31 -21.42 -1.66
C MET A 383 -0.56 -22.56 -0.68
N SER A 384 -1.41 -22.35 0.34
CA SER A 384 -1.64 -23.32 1.41
C SER A 384 -3.11 -23.69 1.58
N THR A 385 -3.36 -24.98 1.80
CA THR A 385 -4.70 -25.55 1.97
C THR A 385 -5.43 -24.96 3.17
N GLY A 386 -6.70 -24.59 2.97
CA GLY A 386 -7.60 -24.03 3.98
C GLY A 386 -8.02 -25.00 5.09
N ALA A 387 -8.80 -24.49 6.04
CA ALA A 387 -9.65 -25.27 6.95
C ALA A 387 -11.04 -24.61 7.12
N HIS A 388 -11.51 -23.91 6.10
CA HIS A 388 -12.71 -23.07 6.11
C HIS A 388 -13.98 -23.80 5.65
N THR A 389 -13.87 -24.73 4.70
CA THR A 389 -15.01 -25.40 4.06
C THR A 389 -14.74 -26.92 4.02
N LYS A 390 -15.35 -27.66 4.94
CA LYS A 390 -15.14 -29.12 5.06
C LYS A 390 -15.43 -29.82 3.73
N GLY A 391 -14.50 -30.66 3.27
CA GLY A 391 -14.59 -31.37 1.98
C GLY A 391 -14.11 -30.58 0.76
N HIS A 392 -13.84 -29.28 0.92
CA HIS A 392 -13.54 -28.37 -0.20
C HIS A 392 -12.24 -27.55 -0.01
N ASN A 393 -11.57 -27.70 1.12
CA ASN A 393 -10.38 -26.91 1.49
C ASN A 393 -9.20 -26.98 0.49
N SER A 394 -9.06 -28.09 -0.25
CA SER A 394 -7.96 -28.32 -1.19
C SER A 394 -8.29 -27.93 -2.64
N VAL A 395 -9.52 -27.48 -2.91
CA VAL A 395 -10.00 -27.17 -4.26
C VAL A 395 -10.51 -25.73 -4.40
N GLY A 396 -10.40 -24.92 -3.37
CA GLY A 396 -10.74 -23.51 -3.43
C GLY A 396 -10.26 -22.71 -2.24
N TYR A 397 -10.38 -21.39 -2.35
CA TYR A 397 -9.99 -20.46 -1.31
C TYR A 397 -11.20 -20.04 -0.48
N GLY A 398 -11.01 -19.88 0.83
CA GLY A 398 -12.03 -19.35 1.73
C GLY A 398 -11.75 -17.89 2.05
N VAL A 399 -12.71 -17.02 1.75
CA VAL A 399 -12.64 -15.58 2.06
C VAL A 399 -13.72 -15.24 3.08
N ALA A 400 -13.32 -14.77 4.26
CA ALA A 400 -14.25 -14.40 5.33
C ALA A 400 -14.33 -12.90 5.52
N PHE A 401 -15.54 -12.35 5.65
CA PHE A 401 -15.75 -10.96 6.08
C PHE A 401 -15.85 -10.91 7.61
N ILE A 402 -15.08 -10.01 8.24
CA ILE A 402 -15.11 -9.81 9.69
C ILE A 402 -16.44 -9.16 10.09
N GLY A 403 -17.34 -9.96 10.67
CA GLY A 403 -18.63 -9.52 11.15
C GLY A 403 -19.68 -10.64 11.14
N ASP A 404 -20.88 -10.31 11.60
CA ASP A 404 -22.11 -11.07 11.42
C ASP A 404 -23.01 -10.37 10.40
N TYR A 405 -23.16 -11.01 9.25
CA TYR A 405 -23.92 -10.51 8.10
C TYR A 405 -25.22 -11.27 7.87
N THR A 406 -25.83 -11.75 8.96
CA THR A 406 -27.14 -12.38 8.91
C THR A 406 -28.24 -11.38 8.58
N ALA A 407 -28.18 -10.17 9.16
CA ALA A 407 -29.22 -9.14 9.00
C ALA A 407 -28.75 -7.85 8.30
N HIS A 408 -27.45 -7.72 8.01
CA HIS A 408 -26.87 -6.53 7.39
C HIS A 408 -25.78 -6.96 6.39
N LEU A 409 -25.48 -6.10 5.43
CA LEU A 409 -24.39 -6.32 4.48
C LEU A 409 -23.05 -5.83 5.04
N PRO A 410 -21.91 -6.42 4.61
CA PRO A 410 -20.63 -5.74 4.68
C PRO A 410 -20.68 -4.39 3.96
N ALA A 411 -19.73 -3.51 4.28
CA ALA A 411 -19.62 -2.27 3.52
C ALA A 411 -19.36 -2.57 2.03
N GLN A 412 -19.99 -1.82 1.13
CA GLN A 412 -19.92 -2.07 -0.32
C GLN A 412 -18.48 -2.21 -0.82
N TYR A 413 -17.60 -1.27 -0.45
CA TYR A 413 -16.20 -1.32 -0.86
C TYR A 413 -15.49 -2.62 -0.42
N ALA A 414 -15.85 -3.21 0.73
CA ALA A 414 -15.25 -4.45 1.21
C ALA A 414 -15.69 -5.63 0.32
N MET A 415 -16.95 -5.62 -0.12
CA MET A 415 -17.48 -6.61 -1.06
C MET A 415 -16.79 -6.47 -2.43
N ASP A 416 -16.65 -5.23 -2.93
CA ASP A 416 -15.99 -4.95 -4.21
C ASP A 416 -14.51 -5.41 -4.21
N LEU A 417 -13.80 -5.28 -3.08
CA LEU A 417 -12.43 -5.80 -2.92
C LEU A 417 -12.35 -7.30 -3.20
N VAL A 418 -13.37 -8.08 -2.82
CA VAL A 418 -13.42 -9.52 -3.08
C VAL A 418 -13.94 -9.81 -4.47
N HIS A 419 -15.15 -9.33 -4.77
CA HIS A 419 -15.90 -9.66 -5.98
C HIS A 419 -15.14 -9.26 -7.24
N HIS A 420 -14.56 -8.05 -7.26
CA HIS A 420 -13.88 -7.53 -8.45
C HIS A 420 -12.36 -7.67 -8.33
N HIS A 421 -11.77 -7.15 -7.25
CA HIS A 421 -10.32 -6.96 -7.21
C HIS A 421 -9.56 -8.26 -6.89
N LEU A 422 -9.95 -8.99 -5.85
CA LEU A 422 -9.29 -10.24 -5.45
C LEU A 422 -9.46 -11.33 -6.52
N VAL A 423 -10.67 -11.48 -7.07
CA VAL A 423 -10.95 -12.43 -8.15
C VAL A 423 -10.09 -12.13 -9.38
N LYS A 424 -10.14 -10.89 -9.90
CA LYS A 424 -9.33 -10.50 -11.07
C LYS A 424 -7.84 -10.69 -10.83
N CYS A 425 -7.35 -10.34 -9.65
CA CYS A 425 -5.95 -10.52 -9.27
C CYS A 425 -5.57 -12.01 -9.22
N GLY A 426 -6.42 -12.83 -8.59
CA GLY A 426 -6.20 -14.28 -8.49
C GLY A 426 -6.20 -14.96 -9.86
N VAL A 427 -7.09 -14.58 -10.78
CA VAL A 427 -7.09 -15.08 -12.16
C VAL A 427 -5.84 -14.64 -12.91
N SER A 428 -5.53 -13.34 -12.87
CA SER A 428 -4.39 -12.76 -13.59
C SER A 428 -3.04 -13.32 -13.12
N LYS A 429 -2.94 -13.73 -11.85
CA LYS A 429 -1.74 -14.37 -11.26
C LYS A 429 -1.77 -15.90 -11.32
N GLY A 430 -2.78 -16.52 -11.94
CA GLY A 430 -2.88 -17.98 -12.06
C GLY A 430 -3.24 -18.72 -10.77
N PHE A 431 -3.73 -18.03 -9.74
CA PHE A 431 -4.23 -18.64 -8.51
C PHE A 431 -5.66 -19.17 -8.65
N LEU A 432 -6.49 -18.50 -9.45
CA LEU A 432 -7.88 -18.85 -9.75
C LEU A 432 -8.05 -19.16 -11.23
N GLN A 433 -8.96 -20.07 -11.56
CA GLN A 433 -9.35 -20.33 -12.95
C GLN A 433 -10.22 -19.18 -13.49
N GLU A 434 -10.15 -18.88 -14.79
CA GLU A 434 -10.97 -17.84 -15.42
C GLU A 434 -12.48 -18.10 -15.25
N ASN A 435 -12.88 -19.37 -15.30
CA ASN A 435 -14.28 -19.80 -15.14
C ASN A 435 -14.61 -20.23 -13.70
N LEU A 436 -13.94 -19.65 -12.70
CA LEU A 436 -14.15 -19.99 -11.29
C LEU A 436 -15.63 -19.95 -10.91
N THR A 437 -15.94 -20.59 -9.78
CA THR A 437 -17.28 -20.58 -9.20
C THR A 437 -17.22 -20.03 -7.78
N ILE A 438 -18.02 -18.99 -7.54
CA ILE A 438 -18.20 -18.38 -6.22
C ILE A 438 -19.38 -19.05 -5.53
N LEU A 439 -19.18 -19.49 -4.29
CA LEU A 439 -20.21 -20.16 -3.47
C LEU A 439 -20.20 -19.61 -2.05
N GLY A 440 -21.37 -19.49 -1.43
CA GLY A 440 -21.48 -19.33 0.02
C GLY A 440 -21.16 -20.64 0.72
N HIS A 441 -20.54 -20.59 1.91
CA HIS A 441 -20.22 -21.78 2.69
C HIS A 441 -21.41 -22.76 2.86
N ARG A 442 -22.61 -22.22 3.15
CA ARG A 442 -23.85 -22.98 3.29
C ARG A 442 -24.24 -23.85 2.09
N GLN A 443 -23.75 -23.56 0.89
CA GLN A 443 -24.12 -24.34 -0.31
C GLN A 443 -23.46 -25.72 -0.32
N VAL A 444 -22.33 -25.89 0.38
CA VAL A 444 -21.49 -27.10 0.31
C VAL A 444 -21.27 -27.78 1.65
N VAL A 445 -21.67 -27.16 2.75
CA VAL A 445 -21.59 -27.74 4.09
C VAL A 445 -22.94 -27.66 4.75
N ALA A 446 -23.51 -28.82 5.12
CA ALA A 446 -24.80 -28.89 5.79
C ALA A 446 -24.71 -28.34 7.22
N GLY A 447 -25.76 -27.61 7.65
CA GLY A 447 -25.92 -27.15 9.03
C GLY A 447 -25.17 -25.86 9.40
N THR A 448 -24.66 -25.11 8.42
CA THR A 448 -24.10 -23.77 8.63
C THR A 448 -24.97 -22.71 7.96
N GLU A 449 -25.17 -21.58 8.65
CA GLU A 449 -25.83 -20.39 8.09
C GLU A 449 -24.82 -19.46 7.41
N CYS A 450 -23.52 -19.72 7.51
CA CYS A 450 -22.47 -18.92 6.90
C CYS A 450 -22.67 -18.81 5.36
N PRO A 451 -22.56 -17.63 4.72
CA PRO A 451 -22.01 -16.36 5.22
C PRO A 451 -23.02 -15.39 5.89
N GLY A 452 -24.16 -15.88 6.39
CA GLY A 452 -25.26 -15.06 6.87
C GLY A 452 -26.24 -14.71 5.75
N GLU A 453 -27.52 -14.52 6.09
CA GLU A 453 -28.60 -14.39 5.10
C GLU A 453 -28.45 -13.18 4.18
N SER A 454 -28.20 -11.99 4.73
CA SER A 454 -28.02 -10.79 3.91
C SER A 454 -26.84 -10.91 2.95
N LEU A 455 -25.66 -11.33 3.44
CA LEU A 455 -24.49 -11.51 2.58
C LEU A 455 -24.68 -12.67 1.58
N TYR A 456 -25.36 -13.74 1.97
CA TYR A 456 -25.67 -14.83 1.04
C TYR A 456 -26.57 -14.36 -0.11
N SER A 457 -27.62 -13.60 0.20
CA SER A 457 -28.51 -13.00 -0.80
C SER A 457 -27.72 -12.13 -1.77
N GLU A 458 -26.80 -11.31 -1.25
CA GLU A 458 -25.94 -10.42 -2.05
C GLU A 458 -25.04 -11.21 -3.03
N ILE A 459 -24.31 -12.22 -2.55
CA ILE A 459 -23.39 -12.98 -3.43
C ILE A 459 -24.12 -13.74 -4.54
N THR A 460 -25.42 -13.97 -4.45
CA THR A 460 -26.19 -14.59 -5.54
C THR A 460 -26.27 -13.72 -6.79
N THR A 461 -26.01 -12.41 -6.64
CA THR A 461 -25.98 -11.43 -7.73
C THR A 461 -24.60 -11.30 -8.37
N TRP A 462 -23.56 -11.85 -7.74
CA TRP A 462 -22.19 -11.71 -8.20
C TRP A 462 -21.94 -12.53 -9.47
N GLU A 463 -21.16 -11.95 -10.39
CA GLU A 463 -20.51 -12.71 -11.46
C GLU A 463 -19.77 -13.93 -10.88
N HIS A 464 -19.82 -15.06 -11.59
CA HIS A 464 -19.28 -16.37 -11.16
C HIS A 464 -20.05 -17.09 -10.04
N TYR A 465 -21.11 -16.52 -9.46
CA TYR A 465 -22.00 -17.28 -8.58
C TYR A 465 -22.72 -18.40 -9.36
N LYS A 466 -22.83 -19.59 -8.75
CA LYS A 466 -23.63 -20.69 -9.32
C LYS A 466 -24.48 -21.37 -8.27
N VAL A 467 -25.67 -21.80 -8.69
CA VAL A 467 -26.49 -22.74 -7.93
C VAL A 467 -25.98 -24.15 -8.19
N LEU A 468 -25.71 -24.90 -7.12
CA LEU A 468 -25.36 -26.31 -7.24
C LEU A 468 -26.64 -27.09 -7.58
N THR A 469 -26.80 -27.50 -8.83
CA THR A 469 -27.83 -28.46 -9.20
C THR A 469 -27.37 -29.85 -8.76
N THR A 470 -28.10 -30.46 -7.83
CA THR A 470 -27.97 -31.89 -7.55
C THR A 470 -28.26 -32.64 -8.84
N ARG A 471 -27.23 -33.20 -9.49
CA ARG A 471 -27.46 -34.26 -10.48
C ARG A 471 -28.11 -35.43 -9.74
N THR A 472 -29.43 -35.53 -9.83
CA THR A 472 -30.13 -36.79 -9.59
C THR A 472 -29.70 -37.74 -10.70
N SER A 473 -28.66 -38.53 -10.42
CA SER A 473 -28.35 -39.71 -11.21
C SER A 473 -29.52 -40.68 -11.03
N THR A 474 -30.50 -40.61 -11.92
CA THR A 474 -31.46 -41.71 -12.10
C THR A 474 -30.66 -42.87 -12.68
N VAL A 475 -30.18 -43.73 -11.79
CA VAL A 475 -29.83 -45.11 -12.14
C VAL A 475 -31.16 -45.78 -12.48
N THR A 476 -31.52 -45.75 -13.77
CA THR A 476 -32.48 -46.71 -14.29
C THR A 476 -31.76 -48.05 -14.37
N ASP A 477 -32.13 -48.94 -13.46
CA ASP A 477 -31.98 -50.38 -13.62
C ASP A 477 -32.40 -50.77 -15.05
N MET A 478 -31.48 -51.41 -15.77
CA MET A 478 -31.84 -52.32 -16.84
C MET A 478 -31.29 -53.69 -16.46
N THR A 479 -32.25 -54.54 -16.15
CA THR A 479 -32.19 -56.00 -16.04
C THR A 479 -31.50 -56.67 -17.21
#